data_AF-A0A9P0NRJ0-F1
#
_entry.id   AF-A0A9P0NRJ0-F1
#
_cell.length_a   1.000
_cell.length_b   1.000
_cell.length_c   1.000
_cell.angle_alpha   90.00
_cell.angle_beta   90.00
_cell.angle_gamma   90.00
#
_symmetry.space_group_name_H-M   'P 1'
#
loop_
_entity.id
_entity.type
_entity.pdbx_description
1 polymer ?
#
loop_
_entity_poly.entity_id
_entity_poly.type
_entity_poly.pdbx_seq_one_letter_code
_entity_poly.pdbx_strand_id
1 'polypeptide(L)'
;MPSLLEAIVEKYECFDDDTFDEMPIAIYVPRKNPRNMIPNLLVLNDCDIDSAGQESDLRDKCHGVEELDLAQNCLSRWSEVFKILHIMPRLKFANLSFNNLSSDINSAIEVYDDTGETYPCLKSIVLNSTNITWRSFRHILKRIPMVEEIHLSMNNYDVIDLEDDENCQHIQMPSVKRLHFTGNPVSTWSEVCKLGRAFPNLESLVLAECPLQSLMTPPPSPDSHLGLLSYPRQGSGFCDMTLDSPHDAFTHLRFLNLNRTLIRTWDDVDILGRFPALRYLRIQGCPIFEENSERQEYTEHERRQLLIARLTCIQTLNGGAEITADEREDAERFLIRYYMDKPENERPERYNELVQIHGKLDPLVNIDLTPESKVQVKIICGDKCEQHILDVYQTVSELKQKLEKFSGIPAHRMRVFYMDQHVCSVIGPEEMKFPNKRLYSYNIVKGDQIIVDSKK
;
A
#
# COMPACT_ATOMS: atom_id res chain seq x y z
N MET A 1 35.03 -18.87 0.36
CA MET A 1 33.79 -18.44 -0.30
C MET A 1 33.95 -18.76 -1.77
N PRO A 2 32.96 -19.39 -2.41
CA PRO A 2 33.06 -19.71 -3.83
C PRO A 2 33.05 -18.44 -4.68
N SER A 3 33.68 -18.52 -5.83
CA SER A 3 33.51 -17.55 -6.90
C SER A 3 32.18 -17.76 -7.63
N LEU A 4 31.72 -16.73 -8.35
CA LEU A 4 30.55 -16.82 -9.22
C LEU A 4 30.72 -17.96 -10.24
N LEU A 5 31.93 -18.15 -10.78
CA LEU A 5 32.22 -19.25 -11.69
C LEU A 5 31.99 -20.62 -11.04
N GLU A 6 32.53 -20.84 -9.84
CA GLU A 6 32.35 -22.11 -9.11
C GLU A 6 30.88 -22.37 -8.82
N ALA A 7 30.15 -21.35 -8.36
CA ALA A 7 28.71 -21.46 -8.08
C ALA A 7 27.88 -21.74 -9.33
N ILE A 8 28.26 -21.16 -10.48
CA ILE A 8 27.64 -21.46 -11.78
C ILE A 8 27.85 -22.92 -12.16
N VAL A 9 29.08 -23.41 -12.07
CA VAL A 9 29.43 -24.80 -12.42
C VAL A 9 28.67 -25.77 -11.53
N GLU A 10 28.67 -25.54 -10.22
CA GLU A 10 27.97 -26.36 -9.25
C GLU A 10 26.46 -26.43 -9.53
N LYS A 11 25.83 -25.28 -9.82
CA LYS A 11 24.36 -25.22 -9.97
C LYS A 11 23.86 -25.62 -11.34
N TYR A 12 24.60 -25.32 -12.40
CA TYR A 12 24.12 -25.44 -13.78
C TYR A 12 24.85 -26.49 -14.61
N GLU A 13 25.99 -27.01 -14.14
CA GLU A 13 26.83 -27.95 -14.90
C GLU A 13 27.03 -29.30 -14.18
N CYS A 14 26.98 -29.35 -12.85
CA CYS A 14 27.03 -30.62 -12.10
C CYS A 14 25.70 -31.38 -12.19
N PHE A 15 25.59 -32.26 -13.19
CA PHE A 15 24.65 -33.37 -13.17
C PHE A 15 25.46 -34.65 -12.90
N ASP A 16 25.44 -35.14 -11.66
CA ASP A 16 25.94 -36.48 -11.37
C ASP A 16 25.09 -37.49 -12.14
N ASP A 17 25.69 -38.15 -13.12
CA ASP A 17 25.09 -39.25 -13.89
C ASP A 17 24.96 -40.54 -13.02
N ASP A 18 25.50 -40.53 -11.80
CA ASP A 18 25.72 -41.74 -10.99
C ASP A 18 24.59 -42.08 -9.99
N THR A 19 23.53 -41.27 -9.86
CA THR A 19 22.44 -41.56 -8.89
C THR A 19 21.21 -42.25 -9.50
N PHE A 20 21.21 -42.59 -10.78
CA PHE A 20 20.02 -43.15 -11.46
C PHE A 20 19.92 -44.68 -11.47
N ASP A 21 20.91 -45.42 -10.97
CA ASP A 21 20.91 -46.90 -11.04
C ASP A 21 19.97 -47.61 -10.03
N GLU A 22 19.28 -46.90 -9.13
CA GLU A 22 18.43 -47.53 -8.10
C GLU A 22 16.93 -47.12 -8.11
N MET A 23 16.39 -46.52 -9.18
CA MET A 23 14.96 -46.17 -9.22
C MET A 23 14.16 -46.97 -10.28
N PRO A 24 13.17 -47.81 -9.88
CA PRO A 24 12.52 -48.79 -10.79
C PRO A 24 11.47 -48.20 -11.74
N ILE A 25 11.40 -46.88 -11.91
CA ILE A 25 10.46 -46.21 -12.83
C ILE A 25 11.21 -45.14 -13.64
N ALA A 26 11.56 -45.48 -14.88
CA ALA A 26 12.10 -44.53 -15.83
C ALA A 26 10.97 -43.81 -16.58
N ILE A 27 10.72 -42.54 -16.23
CA ILE A 27 9.91 -41.65 -17.09
C ILE A 27 10.85 -41.11 -18.17
N TYR A 28 10.74 -41.63 -19.39
CA TYR A 28 11.48 -41.13 -20.54
C TYR A 28 10.92 -39.77 -20.98
N VAL A 29 11.55 -38.70 -20.50
CA VAL A 29 11.40 -37.35 -21.07
C VAL A 29 12.42 -37.25 -22.21
N PRO A 30 12.04 -36.91 -23.46
CA PRO A 30 12.99 -36.77 -24.56
C PRO A 30 14.01 -35.68 -24.22
N ARG A 31 15.23 -36.09 -23.81
CA ARG A 31 16.37 -35.20 -23.60
C ARG A 31 16.79 -34.65 -24.97
N LYS A 32 16.34 -33.45 -25.33
CA LYS A 32 17.15 -32.59 -26.21
C LYS A 32 18.50 -32.39 -25.49
N ASN A 33 19.61 -32.53 -26.22
CA ASN A 33 21.01 -32.54 -25.76
C ASN A 33 21.28 -31.93 -24.38
N PRO A 34 22.12 -32.58 -23.53
CA PRO A 34 22.47 -32.05 -22.22
C PRO A 34 23.02 -30.63 -22.35
N ARG A 35 22.55 -29.76 -21.44
CA ARG A 35 22.69 -28.31 -21.44
C ARG A 35 24.15 -27.88 -21.20
N ASN A 36 24.93 -27.68 -22.26
CA ASN A 36 26.16 -26.85 -22.20
C ASN A 36 25.87 -25.35 -22.37
N MET A 37 24.60 -24.93 -22.27
CA MET A 37 24.22 -23.52 -22.35
C MET A 37 23.69 -23.04 -21.02
N ILE A 38 24.40 -22.08 -20.44
CA ILE A 38 23.94 -21.30 -19.30
C ILE A 38 22.64 -20.58 -19.70
N PRO A 39 21.59 -20.61 -18.84
CA PRO A 39 20.37 -19.87 -19.11
C PRO A 39 20.61 -18.35 -19.12
N ASN A 40 19.77 -17.61 -19.85
CA ASN A 40 19.84 -16.14 -19.85
C ASN A 40 19.52 -15.52 -18.48
N LEU A 41 18.89 -16.28 -17.58
CA LEU A 41 18.63 -15.90 -16.19
C LEU A 41 19.46 -16.77 -15.26
N LEU A 42 20.35 -16.15 -14.48
CA LEU A 42 21.08 -16.79 -13.40
C LEU A 42 20.51 -16.37 -12.06
N VAL A 43 20.19 -17.34 -11.21
CA VAL A 43 19.69 -17.13 -9.85
C VAL A 43 20.64 -17.85 -8.90
N LEU A 44 21.48 -17.11 -8.22
CA LEU A 44 22.56 -17.60 -7.38
C LEU A 44 22.54 -16.87 -6.03
N ASN A 45 21.34 -16.80 -5.45
CA ASN A 45 21.13 -16.20 -4.13
C ASN A 45 21.64 -17.14 -3.03
N ASP A 46 22.16 -16.57 -1.94
CA ASP A 46 22.55 -17.32 -0.74
C ASP A 46 23.55 -18.46 -1.04
N CYS A 47 24.54 -18.16 -1.89
CA CYS A 47 25.55 -19.11 -2.35
C CYS A 47 26.96 -18.77 -1.81
N ASP A 48 27.05 -17.87 -0.81
CA ASP A 48 28.31 -17.39 -0.22
C ASP A 48 29.31 -16.80 -1.24
N ILE A 49 28.84 -16.29 -2.37
CA ILE A 49 29.71 -15.80 -3.45
C ILE A 49 30.41 -14.50 -3.03
N ASP A 50 31.74 -14.43 -3.11
CA ASP A 50 32.51 -13.24 -2.71
C ASP A 50 33.33 -12.59 -3.84
N SER A 51 33.37 -13.25 -5.00
CA SER A 51 34.20 -12.86 -6.13
C SER A 51 33.62 -13.37 -7.45
N ALA A 52 34.00 -12.74 -8.56
CA ALA A 52 33.58 -13.20 -9.87
C ALA A 52 34.24 -14.54 -10.21
N GLY A 53 35.55 -14.68 -9.96
CA GLY A 53 36.37 -15.80 -10.41
C GLY A 53 37.15 -15.46 -11.69
N GLN A 54 37.62 -16.47 -12.42
CA GLN A 54 38.46 -16.31 -13.62
C GLN A 54 37.65 -15.70 -14.78
N GLU A 55 38.12 -14.58 -15.35
CA GLU A 55 37.37 -13.82 -16.37
C GLU A 55 37.22 -14.55 -17.70
N SER A 56 38.29 -15.21 -18.17
CA SER A 56 38.31 -15.96 -19.43
C SER A 56 37.19 -17.00 -19.47
N ASP A 57 37.05 -17.74 -18.38
CA ASP A 57 36.20 -18.92 -18.32
C ASP A 57 34.73 -18.51 -18.13
N LEU A 58 34.49 -17.40 -17.42
CA LEU A 58 33.16 -16.80 -17.28
C LEU A 58 32.67 -16.15 -18.57
N ARG A 59 33.54 -15.46 -19.30
CA ARG A 59 33.15 -14.70 -20.50
C ARG A 59 32.52 -15.60 -21.57
N ASP A 60 33.13 -16.74 -21.84
CA ASP A 60 32.61 -17.70 -22.82
C ASP A 60 31.24 -18.25 -22.40
N LYS A 61 31.06 -18.47 -21.10
CA LYS A 61 29.84 -19.06 -20.54
C LYS A 61 28.70 -18.06 -20.35
N CYS A 62 28.99 -16.81 -19.99
CA CYS A 62 28.00 -15.84 -19.51
C CYS A 62 27.68 -14.69 -20.48
N HIS A 63 28.28 -14.66 -21.68
CA HIS A 63 28.05 -13.58 -22.66
C HIS A 63 26.57 -13.37 -23.08
N GLY A 64 25.74 -14.41 -22.93
CA GLY A 64 24.32 -14.41 -23.27
C GLY A 64 23.37 -14.09 -22.09
N VAL A 65 23.90 -13.91 -20.87
CA VAL A 65 23.09 -13.66 -19.68
C VAL A 65 22.44 -12.28 -19.76
N GLU A 66 21.14 -12.24 -19.48
CA GLU A 66 20.30 -11.03 -19.49
C GLU A 66 19.79 -10.68 -18.09
N GLU A 67 19.69 -11.63 -17.17
CA GLU A 67 19.21 -11.40 -15.81
C GLU A 67 20.10 -12.14 -14.80
N LEU A 68 20.49 -11.43 -13.74
CA LEU A 68 21.38 -11.94 -12.72
C LEU A 68 20.85 -11.60 -11.33
N ASP A 69 20.59 -12.62 -10.53
CA ASP A 69 20.21 -12.50 -9.13
C ASP A 69 21.32 -13.08 -8.24
N LEU A 70 22.01 -12.18 -7.54
CA LEU A 70 23.09 -12.46 -6.58
C LEU A 70 22.75 -11.92 -5.21
N ALA A 71 21.47 -11.82 -4.87
CA ALA A 71 21.06 -11.37 -3.56
C ALA A 71 21.58 -12.29 -2.45
N GLN A 72 21.87 -11.71 -1.28
CA GLN A 72 22.31 -12.46 -0.09
C GLN A 72 23.60 -13.24 -0.36
N ASN A 73 24.62 -12.56 -0.88
CA ASN A 73 25.96 -13.13 -1.05
C ASN A 73 26.98 -12.28 -0.27
N CYS A 74 28.26 -12.61 -0.44
CA CYS A 74 29.37 -12.00 0.29
C CYS A 74 30.18 -11.01 -0.57
N LEU A 75 29.59 -10.46 -1.65
CA LEU A 75 30.25 -9.45 -2.46
C LEU A 75 30.46 -8.18 -1.64
N SER A 76 31.71 -7.75 -1.56
CA SER A 76 32.08 -6.53 -0.84
C SER A 76 32.97 -5.59 -1.64
N ARG A 77 33.54 -6.04 -2.76
CA ARG A 77 34.51 -5.30 -3.56
C ARG A 77 33.88 -4.86 -4.88
N TRP A 78 33.88 -3.55 -5.15
CA TRP A 78 33.39 -2.99 -6.40
C TRP A 78 34.11 -3.51 -7.65
N SER A 79 35.39 -3.87 -7.52
CA SER A 79 36.16 -4.49 -8.61
C SER A 79 35.53 -5.79 -9.11
N GLU A 80 34.99 -6.62 -8.21
CA GLU A 80 34.33 -7.87 -8.59
C GLU A 80 32.97 -7.60 -9.22
N VAL A 81 32.22 -6.61 -8.71
CA VAL A 81 30.94 -6.22 -9.29
C VAL A 81 31.13 -5.73 -10.72
N PHE A 82 32.11 -4.83 -10.96
CA PHE A 82 32.41 -4.35 -12.31
C PHE A 82 32.93 -5.45 -13.23
N LYS A 83 33.72 -6.39 -12.71
CA LYS A 83 34.12 -7.59 -13.45
C LYS A 83 32.93 -8.42 -13.90
N ILE A 84 31.94 -8.66 -13.02
CA ILE A 84 30.71 -9.37 -13.36
C ILE A 84 29.92 -8.63 -14.46
N LEU A 85 29.75 -7.31 -14.33
CA LEU A 85 29.06 -6.51 -15.34
C LEU A 85 29.79 -6.50 -16.68
N HIS A 86 31.14 -6.46 -16.68
CA HIS A 86 31.97 -6.56 -17.88
C HIS A 86 31.78 -7.90 -18.62
N ILE A 87 31.73 -9.00 -17.87
CA ILE A 87 31.56 -10.37 -18.38
C ILE A 87 30.17 -10.57 -19.01
N MET A 88 29.15 -9.84 -18.54
CA MET A 88 27.75 -9.98 -18.95
C MET A 88 27.25 -8.74 -19.72
N PRO A 89 27.72 -8.50 -20.96
CA PRO A 89 27.43 -7.26 -21.68
C PRO A 89 25.95 -7.09 -22.10
N ARG A 90 25.15 -8.17 -22.03
CA ARG A 90 23.71 -8.16 -22.37
C ARG A 90 22.80 -8.04 -21.15
N LEU A 91 23.37 -7.85 -19.96
CA LEU A 91 22.63 -7.82 -18.71
C LEU A 91 21.62 -6.66 -18.70
N LYS A 92 20.36 -6.99 -18.45
CA LYS A 92 19.20 -6.09 -18.35
C LYS A 92 18.75 -5.91 -16.90
N PHE A 93 18.93 -6.94 -16.08
CA PHE A 93 18.55 -6.94 -14.66
C PHE A 93 19.71 -7.46 -13.81
N ALA A 94 20.03 -6.73 -12.74
CA ALA A 94 20.99 -7.16 -11.74
C ALA A 94 20.44 -6.94 -10.33
N ASN A 95 20.35 -8.00 -9.53
CA ASN A 95 20.04 -7.91 -8.12
C ASN A 95 21.26 -8.26 -7.27
N LEU A 96 21.72 -7.28 -6.50
CA LEU A 96 22.87 -7.36 -5.61
C LEU A 96 22.46 -7.13 -4.15
N SER A 97 21.16 -7.22 -3.84
CA SER A 97 20.64 -6.94 -2.50
C SER A 97 21.34 -7.78 -1.42
N PHE A 98 21.46 -7.27 -0.20
CA PHE A 98 22.07 -7.99 0.92
C PHE A 98 23.54 -8.42 0.72
N ASN A 99 24.27 -7.74 -0.17
CA ASN A 99 25.73 -7.79 -0.24
C ASN A 99 26.30 -6.53 0.42
N ASN A 100 27.38 -6.62 1.22
CA ASN A 100 27.95 -5.46 1.91
C ASN A 100 28.86 -4.62 0.99
N LEU A 101 28.27 -3.69 0.24
CA LEU A 101 28.93 -2.81 -0.72
C LEU A 101 29.34 -1.45 -0.15
N SER A 102 29.64 -1.40 1.15
CA SER A 102 30.12 -0.19 1.86
C SER A 102 31.56 0.19 1.56
N SER A 103 32.33 -0.68 0.88
CA SER A 103 33.74 -0.41 0.56
C SER A 103 33.91 0.79 -0.38
N ASP A 104 35.05 1.46 -0.24
CA ASP A 104 35.41 2.58 -1.09
C ASP A 104 35.60 2.12 -2.55
N ILE A 105 34.87 2.78 -3.45
CA ILE A 105 34.87 2.51 -4.88
C ILE A 105 36.16 2.98 -5.57
N ASN A 106 36.97 3.84 -4.95
CA ASN A 106 38.19 4.41 -5.54
C ASN A 106 39.15 3.36 -6.11
N SER A 107 39.36 2.25 -5.39
CA SER A 107 40.22 1.16 -5.87
C SER A 107 39.69 0.47 -7.14
N ALA A 108 38.36 0.45 -7.33
CA ALA A 108 37.74 -0.06 -8.54
C ALA A 108 37.74 1.00 -9.65
N ILE A 109 37.61 2.28 -9.31
CA ILE A 109 37.72 3.39 -10.25
C ILE A 109 39.09 3.36 -10.92
N GLU A 110 40.19 3.29 -10.17
CA GLU A 110 41.54 3.26 -10.77
C GLU A 110 41.73 2.14 -11.81
N VAL A 111 41.03 1.01 -11.67
CA VAL A 111 41.09 -0.12 -12.61
C VAL A 111 40.15 0.07 -13.81
N TYR A 112 38.99 0.69 -13.62
CA TYR A 112 37.90 0.71 -14.60
C TYR A 112 37.52 2.12 -15.12
N ASP A 113 38.12 3.22 -14.65
CA ASP A 113 37.83 4.59 -15.13
C ASP A 113 38.65 4.93 -16.38
N ASP A 114 39.89 4.44 -16.48
CA ASP A 114 40.71 4.54 -17.69
C ASP A 114 40.02 3.89 -18.92
N THR A 115 39.07 2.98 -18.70
CA THR A 115 38.36 2.28 -19.78
C THR A 115 37.09 2.99 -20.24
N GLY A 116 36.55 3.96 -19.46
CA GLY A 116 35.29 4.63 -19.75
C GLY A 116 34.10 3.67 -19.92
N GLU A 117 34.18 2.50 -19.28
CA GLU A 117 33.25 1.40 -19.55
C GLU A 117 31.84 1.68 -19.00
N THR A 118 30.84 1.42 -19.85
CA THR A 118 29.42 1.59 -19.54
C THR A 118 28.63 0.32 -19.89
N TYR A 119 27.49 0.14 -19.23
CA TYR A 119 26.61 -1.03 -19.34
C TYR A 119 25.21 -0.58 -19.82
N PRO A 120 25.07 -0.21 -21.12
CA PRO A 120 23.85 0.42 -21.64
C PRO A 120 22.64 -0.53 -21.74
N CYS A 121 22.85 -1.84 -21.63
CA CYS A 121 21.76 -2.82 -21.62
C CYS A 121 21.05 -2.89 -20.26
N LEU A 122 21.68 -2.44 -19.17
CA LEU A 122 21.13 -2.60 -17.82
C LEU A 122 19.95 -1.64 -17.62
N LYS A 123 18.77 -2.22 -17.39
CA LYS A 123 17.49 -1.51 -17.22
C LYS A 123 17.02 -1.46 -15.78
N SER A 124 17.38 -2.43 -14.97
CA SER A 124 16.98 -2.50 -13.58
C SER A 124 18.13 -2.98 -12.70
N ILE A 125 18.38 -2.25 -11.61
CA ILE A 125 19.38 -2.59 -10.62
C ILE A 125 18.77 -2.56 -9.22
N VAL A 126 19.03 -3.63 -8.45
CA VAL A 126 18.50 -3.79 -7.10
C VAL A 126 19.66 -3.84 -6.10
N LEU A 127 19.71 -2.83 -5.22
CA LEU A 127 20.78 -2.57 -4.26
C LEU A 127 20.21 -2.42 -2.83
N ASN A 128 19.17 -3.19 -2.50
CA ASN A 128 18.53 -3.10 -1.19
C ASN A 128 19.43 -3.68 -0.09
N SER A 129 19.50 -3.02 1.07
CA SER A 129 20.28 -3.50 2.21
C SER A 129 21.74 -3.81 1.86
N THR A 130 22.39 -2.94 1.09
CA THR A 130 23.77 -3.14 0.64
C THR A 130 24.79 -2.26 1.36
N ASN A 131 24.35 -1.31 2.18
CA ASN A 131 25.21 -0.30 2.82
C ASN A 131 26.03 0.51 1.80
N ILE A 132 25.58 0.57 0.54
CA ILE A 132 26.21 1.37 -0.50
C ILE A 132 26.21 2.85 -0.10
N THR A 133 27.32 3.54 -0.36
CA THR A 133 27.42 5.00 -0.12
C THR A 133 26.90 5.79 -1.31
N TRP A 134 26.50 7.04 -1.08
CA TRP A 134 26.12 7.95 -2.17
C TRP A 134 27.23 8.12 -3.19
N ARG A 135 28.49 8.30 -2.77
CA ARG A 135 29.65 8.36 -3.67
C ARG A 135 29.70 7.14 -4.60
N SER A 136 29.65 5.93 -4.04
CA SER A 136 29.67 4.70 -4.85
C SER A 136 28.47 4.64 -5.80
N PHE A 137 27.27 4.99 -5.33
CA PHE A 137 26.07 5.01 -6.15
C PHE A 137 26.15 6.02 -7.31
N ARG A 138 26.69 7.23 -7.08
CA ARG A 138 26.92 8.25 -8.12
C ARG A 138 27.82 7.72 -9.25
N HIS A 139 28.90 7.02 -8.90
CA HIS A 139 29.78 6.39 -9.89
C HIS A 139 29.10 5.25 -10.67
N ILE A 140 28.25 4.45 -10.01
CA ILE A 140 27.46 3.43 -10.70
C ILE A 140 26.54 4.08 -11.72
N LEU A 141 25.80 5.13 -11.34
CA LEU A 141 24.89 5.84 -12.25
C LEU A 141 25.60 6.31 -13.53
N LYS A 142 26.84 6.81 -13.43
CA LYS A 142 27.67 7.18 -14.60
C LYS A 142 27.94 6.01 -15.55
N ARG A 143 27.97 4.77 -15.04
CA ARG A 143 28.22 3.53 -15.81
C ARG A 143 26.96 2.85 -16.33
N ILE A 144 25.77 3.17 -15.82
CA ILE A 144 24.49 2.57 -16.25
C ILE A 144 23.52 3.61 -16.82
N PRO A 145 23.88 4.31 -17.92
CA PRO A 145 23.17 5.51 -18.37
C PRO A 145 21.73 5.28 -18.85
N MET A 146 21.35 4.03 -19.12
CA MET A 146 20.03 3.65 -19.66
C MET A 146 19.12 2.99 -18.62
N VAL A 147 19.49 3.03 -17.33
CA VAL A 147 18.72 2.42 -16.24
C VAL A 147 17.36 3.09 -16.06
N GLU A 148 16.32 2.28 -15.88
CA GLU A 148 14.93 2.72 -15.79
C GLU A 148 14.32 2.47 -14.40
N GLU A 149 14.85 1.48 -13.68
CA GLU A 149 14.37 1.07 -12.37
C GLU A 149 15.52 0.86 -11.39
N ILE A 150 15.40 1.48 -10.21
CA ILE A 150 16.43 1.44 -9.17
C ILE A 150 15.77 1.07 -7.85
N HIS A 151 16.37 0.12 -7.14
CA HIS A 151 15.98 -0.21 -5.76
C HIS A 151 17.14 0.08 -4.80
N LEU A 152 16.90 0.97 -3.84
CA LEU A 152 17.85 1.48 -2.86
C LEU A 152 17.27 1.45 -1.44
N SER A 153 16.34 0.55 -1.17
CA SER A 153 15.67 0.42 0.11
C SER A 153 16.64 -0.06 1.19
N MET A 154 16.39 0.31 2.45
CA MET A 154 17.11 -0.21 3.63
C MET A 154 18.63 0.05 3.61
N ASN A 155 19.10 1.17 3.04
CA ASN A 155 20.53 1.55 3.02
C ASN A 155 20.90 2.59 4.08
N ASN A 156 19.99 2.91 4.99
CA ASN A 156 20.20 3.88 6.07
C ASN A 156 20.51 5.31 5.59
N TYR A 157 19.90 5.74 4.48
CA TYR A 157 20.00 7.12 4.01
C TYR A 157 19.10 8.09 4.77
N ASP A 158 19.69 8.99 5.55
CA ASP A 158 19.01 10.11 6.22
C ASP A 158 19.04 11.40 5.38
N VAL A 159 20.11 11.56 4.58
CA VAL A 159 20.34 12.64 3.63
C VAL A 159 20.50 12.06 2.22
N ILE A 160 20.12 12.83 1.20
CA ILE A 160 20.33 12.49 -0.21
C ILE A 160 21.47 13.34 -0.77
N ASP A 161 22.51 12.66 -1.24
CA ASP A 161 23.69 13.25 -1.89
C ASP A 161 23.82 12.73 -3.33
N LEU A 162 23.35 13.54 -4.27
CA LEU A 162 23.39 13.28 -5.71
C LEU A 162 24.01 14.46 -6.46
N GLU A 163 24.78 15.29 -5.77
CA GLU A 163 25.60 16.34 -6.37
C GLU A 163 26.86 15.70 -6.97
N ASP A 164 27.35 16.17 -8.12
CA ASP A 164 28.60 15.67 -8.71
C ASP A 164 29.79 16.37 -8.06
N ASP A 165 30.76 15.59 -7.54
CA ASP A 165 31.95 16.10 -6.83
C ASP A 165 32.82 17.01 -7.72
N GLU A 166 32.80 16.80 -9.05
CA GLU A 166 33.70 17.49 -9.99
C GLU A 166 33.15 18.83 -10.48
N ASN A 167 31.83 18.93 -10.66
CA ASN A 167 31.19 20.06 -11.35
C ASN A 167 30.17 20.82 -10.49
N CYS A 168 29.93 20.39 -9.24
CA CYS A 168 28.90 20.95 -8.36
C CYS A 168 27.51 21.04 -9.03
N GLN A 169 27.22 20.13 -9.95
CA GLN A 169 25.93 20.00 -10.63
C GLN A 169 25.25 18.72 -10.17
N HIS A 170 23.92 18.74 -10.04
CA HIS A 170 23.18 17.52 -9.74
C HIS A 170 23.32 16.52 -10.88
N ILE A 171 23.48 15.23 -10.55
CA ILE A 171 23.35 14.15 -11.51
C ILE A 171 21.99 14.27 -12.17
N GLN A 172 21.92 14.17 -13.50
CA GLN A 172 20.65 14.13 -14.24
C GLN A 172 20.54 12.82 -15.00
N MET A 173 19.55 12.01 -14.63
CA MET A 173 19.28 10.70 -15.21
C MET A 173 17.83 10.62 -15.70
N PRO A 174 17.52 11.17 -16.89
CA PRO A 174 16.16 11.18 -17.44
C PRO A 174 15.62 9.80 -17.80
N SER A 175 16.46 8.76 -17.83
CA SER A 175 16.05 7.38 -18.10
C SER A 175 15.31 6.75 -16.92
N VAL A 176 15.57 7.19 -15.69
CA VAL A 176 15.03 6.59 -14.47
C VAL A 176 13.55 6.96 -14.34
N LYS A 177 12.71 5.93 -14.24
CA LYS A 177 11.25 6.03 -14.14
C LYS A 177 10.71 5.49 -12.82
N ARG A 178 11.42 4.57 -12.17
CA ARG A 178 10.96 3.88 -10.97
C ARG A 178 12.05 3.83 -9.92
N LEU A 179 11.74 4.30 -8.71
CA LEU A 179 12.65 4.30 -7.58
C LEU A 179 12.00 3.70 -6.35
N HIS A 180 12.62 2.66 -5.81
CA HIS A 180 12.26 2.05 -4.53
C HIS A 180 13.24 2.50 -3.45
N PHE A 181 12.74 3.19 -2.43
CA PHE A 181 13.54 3.84 -1.39
C PHE A 181 13.03 3.55 0.03
N THR A 182 12.33 2.42 0.20
CA THR A 182 11.66 2.01 1.45
C THR A 182 12.63 1.91 2.62
N GLY A 183 12.18 2.30 3.81
CA GLY A 183 12.91 2.04 5.06
C GLY A 183 14.24 2.78 5.21
N ASN A 184 14.43 3.88 4.46
CA ASN A 184 15.54 4.80 4.68
C ASN A 184 15.10 5.90 5.67
N PRO A 185 15.97 6.34 6.62
CA PRO A 185 15.65 7.33 7.64
C PRO A 185 15.52 8.78 7.12
N VAL A 186 15.26 8.98 5.83
CA VAL A 186 14.99 10.30 5.24
C VAL A 186 13.70 10.88 5.83
N SER A 187 13.80 12.07 6.40
CA SER A 187 12.73 12.66 7.24
C SER A 187 12.10 13.93 6.67
N THR A 188 12.70 14.55 5.65
CA THR A 188 12.23 15.80 5.06
C THR A 188 11.94 15.68 3.57
N TRP A 189 10.91 16.38 3.10
CA TRP A 189 10.58 16.38 1.68
C TRP A 189 11.60 17.13 0.82
N SER A 190 12.32 18.12 1.38
CA SER A 190 13.41 18.80 0.69
C SER A 190 14.52 17.85 0.25
N GLU A 191 14.86 16.87 1.10
CA GLU A 191 15.80 15.81 0.73
C GLU A 191 15.21 14.95 -0.38
N VAL A 192 13.95 14.50 -0.25
CA VAL A 192 13.25 13.72 -1.28
C VAL A 192 13.23 14.45 -2.63
N CYS A 193 13.03 15.77 -2.66
CA CYS A 193 13.06 16.58 -3.88
C CYS A 193 14.39 16.47 -4.64
N LYS A 194 15.52 16.19 -3.96
CA LYS A 194 16.80 15.93 -4.63
C LYS A 194 16.74 14.71 -5.55
N LEU A 195 15.95 13.67 -5.20
CA LEU A 195 15.70 12.53 -6.08
C LEU A 195 14.95 12.96 -7.34
N GLY A 196 13.93 13.82 -7.21
CA GLY A 196 13.16 14.31 -8.35
C GLY A 196 13.99 15.19 -9.29
N ARG A 197 14.85 16.05 -8.73
CA ARG A 197 15.82 16.83 -9.52
C ARG A 197 16.81 15.94 -10.26
N ALA A 198 17.25 14.84 -9.62
CA ALA A 198 18.16 13.88 -10.24
C ALA A 198 17.49 12.99 -11.30
N PHE A 199 16.20 12.69 -11.10
CA PHE A 199 15.40 11.78 -11.93
C PHE A 199 14.15 12.53 -12.46
N PRO A 200 14.31 13.45 -13.43
CA PRO A 200 13.23 14.38 -13.84
C PRO A 200 12.01 13.71 -14.49
N ASN A 201 12.16 12.47 -14.96
CA ASN A 201 11.09 11.67 -15.58
C ASN A 201 10.57 10.57 -14.63
N LEU A 202 10.80 10.69 -13.33
CA LEU A 202 10.36 9.69 -12.36
C LEU A 202 8.82 9.57 -12.36
N GLU A 203 8.33 8.38 -12.68
CA GLU A 203 6.90 8.06 -12.74
C GLU A 203 6.41 7.34 -11.48
N SER A 204 7.28 6.62 -10.78
CA SER A 204 6.96 5.83 -9.59
C SER A 204 8.00 6.02 -8.50
N LEU A 205 7.55 6.42 -7.30
CA LEU A 205 8.39 6.60 -6.12
C LEU A 205 7.81 5.84 -4.93
N VAL A 206 8.63 4.99 -4.31
CA VAL A 206 8.29 4.27 -3.09
C VAL A 206 9.12 4.80 -1.92
N LEU A 207 8.46 5.43 -0.96
CA LEU A 207 9.03 6.00 0.28
C LEU A 207 8.38 5.36 1.51
N ALA A 208 7.90 4.12 1.39
CA ALA A 208 7.27 3.43 2.50
C ALA A 208 8.26 3.31 3.67
N GLU A 209 7.77 3.40 4.90
CA GLU A 209 8.59 3.25 6.11
C GLU A 209 9.74 4.27 6.22
N CYS A 210 9.63 5.42 5.54
CA CYS A 210 10.51 6.57 5.76
C CYS A 210 9.89 7.52 6.80
N PRO A 211 10.65 8.10 7.74
CA PRO A 211 10.13 8.97 8.80
C PRO A 211 9.72 10.38 8.32
N LEU A 212 9.11 10.48 7.13
CA LEU A 212 8.64 11.72 6.52
C LEU A 212 7.44 12.28 7.30
N GLN A 213 7.61 13.46 7.88
CA GLN A 213 6.57 14.08 8.73
C GLN A 213 5.65 15.04 7.96
N SER A 214 6.20 15.73 6.95
CA SER A 214 5.47 16.71 6.14
C SER A 214 6.08 16.82 4.75
N LEU A 215 5.23 17.20 3.79
CA LEU A 215 5.64 17.57 2.43
C LEU A 215 6.01 19.05 2.31
N MET A 216 5.71 19.87 3.31
CA MET A 216 6.12 21.28 3.31
C MET A 216 7.64 21.39 3.46
N THR A 217 8.25 22.16 2.58
CA THR A 217 9.63 22.61 2.76
C THR A 217 9.62 23.80 3.72
N PRO A 218 10.27 23.73 4.90
CA PRO A 218 10.32 24.86 5.79
C PRO A 218 11.03 26.04 5.08
N PRO A 219 10.60 27.29 5.29
CA PRO A 219 11.32 28.44 4.76
C PRO A 219 12.76 28.43 5.28
N PRO A 220 13.75 28.90 4.48
CA PRO A 220 15.10 29.05 4.97
C PRO A 220 15.08 29.94 6.21
N SER A 221 15.76 29.48 7.26
CA SER A 221 15.82 30.14 8.57
C SER A 221 16.18 31.63 8.44
N PRO A 222 15.62 32.52 9.27
CA PRO A 222 15.88 33.96 9.22
C PRO A 222 17.35 34.37 9.45
N ASP A 223 18.23 33.45 9.84
CA ASP A 223 19.69 33.67 9.99
C ASP A 223 20.47 33.60 8.67
N SER A 224 19.85 33.20 7.56
CA SER A 224 20.39 33.51 6.23
C SER A 224 20.14 34.99 5.94
N HIS A 225 21.20 35.80 5.98
CA HIS A 225 21.23 37.25 5.78
C HIS A 225 20.65 37.81 4.46
N LEU A 226 19.81 37.08 3.72
CA LEU A 226 19.07 37.57 2.57
C LEU A 226 17.68 38.04 3.01
N GLY A 227 17.66 39.24 3.58
CA GLY A 227 16.44 39.91 4.02
C GLY A 227 15.53 40.36 2.86
N LEU A 228 14.23 40.34 3.16
CA LEU A 228 13.21 41.27 2.65
C LEU A 228 13.15 41.45 1.12
N LEU A 229 12.46 40.55 0.42
CA LEU A 229 11.74 40.92 -0.79
C LEU A 229 10.34 40.29 -0.81
N SER A 230 9.34 41.18 -0.76
CA SER A 230 7.97 40.91 -1.17
C SER A 230 7.92 40.29 -2.56
N TYR A 231 6.93 39.41 -2.77
CA TYR A 231 6.49 38.90 -4.06
C TYR A 231 6.61 39.92 -5.21
N PRO A 232 7.40 39.64 -6.27
CA PRO A 232 7.29 40.35 -7.53
C PRO A 232 6.50 39.53 -8.56
N ARG A 233 5.54 40.21 -9.19
CA ARG A 233 5.00 39.86 -10.51
C ARG A 233 6.11 39.87 -11.56
N GLN A 234 6.04 38.89 -12.48
CA GLN A 234 6.59 38.84 -13.85
C GLN A 234 7.93 39.53 -14.15
N GLY A 235 8.88 38.71 -14.59
CA GLY A 235 9.82 39.07 -15.66
C GLY A 235 11.15 39.65 -15.20
N SER A 236 12.13 38.79 -14.96
CA SER A 236 13.52 38.98 -15.41
C SER A 236 14.35 37.75 -15.02
N GLY A 237 15.14 37.25 -15.96
CA GLY A 237 16.00 36.10 -15.76
C GLY A 237 17.24 36.47 -14.94
N PHE A 238 17.22 36.12 -13.66
CA PHE A 238 18.37 35.75 -12.84
C PHE A 238 17.84 34.73 -11.82
N CYS A 239 18.60 33.66 -11.60
CA CYS A 239 18.27 32.52 -10.73
C CYS A 239 18.02 32.99 -9.29
N ASP A 240 16.75 33.21 -8.97
CA ASP A 240 16.25 33.46 -7.62
C ASP A 240 15.80 32.12 -7.03
N MET A 241 16.41 31.71 -5.92
CA MET A 241 16.08 30.50 -5.16
C MET A 241 14.74 30.71 -4.43
N THR A 242 13.67 30.89 -5.20
CA THR A 242 12.30 30.75 -4.70
C THR A 242 12.17 29.32 -4.19
N LEU A 243 11.65 29.10 -2.98
CA LEU A 243 11.35 27.76 -2.46
C LEU A 243 10.70 26.93 -3.58
N ASP A 244 11.44 25.97 -4.13
CA ASP A 244 10.90 25.04 -5.12
C ASP A 244 9.64 24.42 -4.50
N SER A 245 8.52 24.55 -5.20
CA SER A 245 7.30 23.89 -4.76
C SER A 245 7.58 22.39 -4.68
N PRO A 246 7.01 21.66 -3.69
CA PRO A 246 7.28 20.23 -3.52
C PRO A 246 6.95 19.39 -4.78
N HIS A 247 6.18 19.97 -5.71
CA HIS A 247 5.75 19.38 -6.98
C HIS A 247 6.75 19.58 -8.11
N ASP A 248 7.62 20.59 -8.04
CA ASP A 248 8.45 21.04 -9.17
C ASP A 248 9.51 19.99 -9.51
N ALA A 249 9.96 19.25 -8.49
CA ALA A 249 10.87 18.12 -8.64
C ALA A 249 10.21 16.87 -9.25
N PHE A 250 8.87 16.81 -9.34
CA PHE A 250 8.12 15.58 -9.62
C PHE A 250 6.96 15.80 -10.59
N THR A 251 7.24 16.42 -11.74
CA THR A 251 6.21 16.77 -12.73
C THR A 251 5.57 15.56 -13.43
N HIS A 252 6.26 14.42 -13.47
CA HIS A 252 5.81 13.19 -14.14
C HIS A 252 5.38 12.09 -13.16
N LEU A 253 5.37 12.35 -11.85
CA LEU A 253 5.12 11.32 -10.85
C LEU A 253 3.66 10.86 -10.89
N ARG A 254 3.44 9.59 -11.25
CA ARG A 254 2.11 8.96 -11.38
C ARG A 254 1.77 8.07 -10.19
N PHE A 255 2.76 7.43 -9.60
CA PHE A 255 2.61 6.55 -8.44
C PHE A 255 3.48 7.03 -7.29
N LEU A 256 2.88 7.16 -6.10
CA LEU A 256 3.57 7.49 -4.87
C LEU A 256 3.12 6.57 -3.74
N ASN A 257 4.08 5.95 -3.06
CA ASN A 257 3.83 5.13 -1.89
C ASN A 257 4.49 5.74 -0.65
N LEU A 258 3.64 6.17 0.28
CA LEU A 258 3.95 6.80 1.57
C LEU A 258 3.42 5.96 2.73
N ASN A 259 3.18 4.65 2.52
CA ASN A 259 2.74 3.77 3.59
C ASN A 259 3.71 3.82 4.77
N ARG A 260 3.18 3.90 5.99
CA ARG A 260 3.97 3.91 7.24
C ARG A 260 4.99 5.05 7.29
N THR A 261 4.68 6.18 6.65
CA THR A 261 5.38 7.45 6.89
C THR A 261 4.76 8.15 8.10
N LEU A 262 5.34 9.28 8.52
CA LEU A 262 4.91 10.03 9.70
C LEU A 262 4.03 11.24 9.37
N ILE A 263 3.33 11.22 8.23
CA ILE A 263 2.41 12.27 7.82
C ILE A 263 1.28 12.40 8.85
N ARG A 264 1.08 13.60 9.38
CA ARG A 264 0.17 13.89 10.50
C ARG A 264 -1.00 14.82 10.15
N THR A 265 -0.89 15.59 9.07
CA THR A 265 -1.84 16.68 8.79
C THR A 265 -2.58 16.46 7.47
N TRP A 266 -3.82 16.94 7.40
CA TRP A 266 -4.57 16.95 6.14
C TRP A 266 -4.02 17.97 5.14
N ASP A 267 -3.26 18.97 5.58
CA ASP A 267 -2.58 19.92 4.69
C ASP A 267 -1.55 19.21 3.80
N ASP A 268 -0.84 18.22 4.34
CA ASP A 268 0.06 17.37 3.56
C ASP A 268 -0.70 16.56 2.49
N VAL A 269 -1.93 16.13 2.78
CA VAL A 269 -2.81 15.44 1.81
C VAL A 269 -3.28 16.41 0.73
N ASP A 270 -3.59 17.65 1.08
CA ASP A 270 -3.98 18.68 0.13
C ASP A 270 -2.80 19.06 -0.79
N ILE A 271 -1.57 19.06 -0.26
CA ILE A 271 -0.34 19.17 -1.08
C ILE A 271 -0.22 17.98 -2.04
N LEU A 272 -0.41 16.74 -1.56
CA LEU A 272 -0.42 15.56 -2.44
C LEU A 272 -1.43 15.68 -3.60
N GLY A 273 -2.59 16.29 -3.34
CA GLY A 273 -3.62 16.55 -4.35
C GLY A 273 -3.19 17.50 -5.47
N ARG A 274 -2.10 18.24 -5.31
CA ARG A 274 -1.58 19.22 -6.29
C ARG A 274 -0.50 18.66 -7.22
N PHE A 275 -0.07 17.41 -7.05
CA PHE A 275 0.85 16.78 -8.00
C PHE A 275 0.15 16.61 -9.37
N PRO A 276 0.73 17.13 -10.46
CA PRO A 276 0.02 17.28 -11.73
C PRO A 276 -0.30 15.93 -12.41
N ALA A 277 0.54 14.92 -12.20
CA ALA A 277 0.43 13.63 -12.86
C ALA A 277 0.02 12.48 -11.91
N LEU A 278 -0.16 12.74 -10.62
CA LEU A 278 -0.35 11.69 -9.62
C LEU A 278 -1.72 11.03 -9.77
N ARG A 279 -1.72 9.70 -9.99
CA ARG A 279 -2.93 8.88 -10.19
C ARG A 279 -3.04 7.74 -9.17
N TYR A 280 -1.94 7.28 -8.61
CA TYR A 280 -1.90 6.13 -7.72
C TYR A 280 -1.21 6.53 -6.42
N LEU A 281 -1.93 6.44 -5.30
CA LEU A 281 -1.41 6.78 -3.99
C LEU A 281 -1.56 5.61 -3.03
N ARG A 282 -0.50 5.33 -2.26
CA ARG A 282 -0.59 4.49 -1.07
C ARG A 282 -0.15 5.32 0.14
N ILE A 283 -0.97 5.40 1.18
CA ILE A 283 -0.72 6.23 2.37
C ILE A 283 -1.17 5.53 3.67
N GLN A 284 -1.27 4.20 3.69
CA GLN A 284 -1.74 3.45 4.87
C GLN A 284 -0.76 3.52 6.04
N GLY A 285 -1.25 3.44 7.28
CA GLY A 285 -0.41 3.39 8.47
C GLY A 285 0.31 4.71 8.78
N CYS A 286 -0.24 5.85 8.34
CA CYS A 286 0.25 7.16 8.71
C CYS A 286 -0.51 7.70 9.96
N PRO A 287 0.15 8.46 10.85
CA PRO A 287 -0.46 9.02 12.05
C PRO A 287 -1.68 9.93 11.82
N ILE A 288 -1.85 10.49 10.62
CA ILE A 288 -3.05 11.26 10.23
C ILE A 288 -4.37 10.51 10.47
N PHE A 289 -4.34 9.17 10.51
CA PHE A 289 -5.52 8.34 10.73
C PHE A 289 -5.69 7.85 12.17
N GLU A 290 -4.71 8.11 13.04
CA GLU A 290 -4.69 7.62 14.42
C GLU A 290 -5.49 8.52 15.37
N GLU A 291 -5.86 7.96 16.53
CA GLU A 291 -6.56 8.65 17.60
C GLU A 291 -5.75 9.86 18.09
N ASN A 292 -6.38 11.03 18.16
CA ASN A 292 -5.83 12.18 18.85
C ASN A 292 -6.68 12.49 20.09
N SER A 293 -6.18 13.35 20.98
CA SER A 293 -6.81 13.63 22.28
C SER A 293 -8.27 14.13 22.22
N GLU A 294 -8.80 14.41 21.02
CA GLU A 294 -10.10 15.00 20.79
C GLU A 294 -11.04 14.14 19.90
N ARG A 295 -10.54 13.07 19.27
CA ARG A 295 -11.35 12.24 18.34
C ARG A 295 -10.99 10.77 18.38
N GLN A 296 -12.03 9.96 18.32
CA GLN A 296 -11.93 8.52 18.08
C GLN A 296 -11.35 8.24 16.68
N GLU A 297 -10.64 7.12 16.56
CA GLU A 297 -10.01 6.65 15.31
C GLU A 297 -11.01 6.67 14.13
N TYR A 298 -10.59 7.21 12.99
CA TYR A 298 -11.39 7.17 11.77
C TYR A 298 -11.71 5.72 11.37
N THR A 299 -12.94 5.42 10.99
CA THR A 299 -13.23 4.14 10.33
C THR A 299 -12.55 4.08 8.96
N GLU A 300 -12.28 2.87 8.45
CA GLU A 300 -11.70 2.70 7.11
C GLU A 300 -12.51 3.42 6.01
N HIS A 301 -13.84 3.36 6.14
CA HIS A 301 -14.76 4.04 5.23
C HIS A 301 -14.57 5.56 5.28
N GLU A 302 -14.56 6.17 6.47
CA GLU A 302 -14.33 7.62 6.61
C GLU A 302 -12.97 8.05 6.06
N ARG A 303 -11.90 7.30 6.35
CA ARG A 303 -10.56 7.58 5.82
C ARG A 303 -10.59 7.63 4.30
N ARG A 304 -11.21 6.62 3.68
CA ARG A 304 -11.32 6.51 2.22
C ARG A 304 -12.13 7.66 1.63
N GLN A 305 -13.31 7.97 2.19
CA GLN A 305 -14.17 9.05 1.71
C GLN A 305 -13.46 10.41 1.81
N LEU A 306 -12.82 10.71 2.95
CA LEU A 306 -12.09 11.96 3.16
C LEU A 306 -10.88 12.10 2.22
N LEU A 307 -10.13 11.02 1.98
CA LEU A 307 -9.02 11.01 1.04
C LEU A 307 -9.50 11.24 -0.40
N ILE A 308 -10.53 10.53 -0.85
CA ILE A 308 -11.06 10.64 -2.23
C ILE A 308 -11.56 12.06 -2.51
N ALA A 309 -12.28 12.66 -1.57
CA ALA A 309 -12.85 14.00 -1.72
C ALA A 309 -11.78 15.10 -1.86
N ARG A 310 -10.62 14.92 -1.21
CA ARG A 310 -9.48 15.86 -1.25
C ARG A 310 -8.57 15.59 -2.45
N LEU A 311 -8.36 14.32 -2.81
CA LEU A 311 -7.42 13.88 -3.84
C LEU A 311 -8.11 13.75 -5.21
N THR A 312 -8.43 14.89 -5.81
CA THR A 312 -9.28 15.03 -7.00
C THR A 312 -8.80 14.29 -8.25
N CYS A 313 -7.50 14.02 -8.35
CA CYS A 313 -6.85 13.41 -9.51
C CYS A 313 -6.49 11.92 -9.34
N ILE A 314 -6.60 11.38 -8.12
CA ILE A 314 -6.22 9.99 -7.81
C ILE A 314 -7.26 9.02 -8.38
N GLN A 315 -6.80 8.01 -9.12
CA GLN A 315 -7.62 6.95 -9.71
C GLN A 315 -7.65 5.71 -8.82
N THR A 316 -6.54 5.39 -8.15
CA THR A 316 -6.48 4.25 -7.23
C THR A 316 -5.81 4.65 -5.92
N LEU A 317 -6.51 4.37 -4.82
CA LEU A 317 -6.04 4.61 -3.47
C LEU A 317 -5.74 3.27 -2.79
N ASN A 318 -4.57 3.16 -2.18
CA ASN A 318 -4.13 2.02 -1.36
C ASN A 318 -4.20 0.65 -2.06
N GLY A 319 -4.08 0.61 -3.39
CA GLY A 319 -4.13 -0.63 -4.17
C GLY A 319 -5.51 -1.29 -4.27
N GLY A 320 -6.57 -0.56 -3.90
CA GLY A 320 -7.96 -1.02 -4.07
C GLY A 320 -8.47 -0.91 -5.51
N ALA A 321 -9.79 -1.02 -5.68
CA ALA A 321 -10.44 -0.80 -6.97
C ALA A 321 -10.28 0.67 -7.43
N GLU A 322 -10.42 0.88 -8.75
CA GLU A 322 -10.49 2.21 -9.34
C GLU A 322 -11.66 2.99 -8.74
N ILE A 323 -11.41 4.26 -8.41
CA ILE A 323 -12.40 5.15 -7.83
C ILE A 323 -13.36 5.58 -8.94
N THR A 324 -14.61 5.16 -8.84
CA THR A 324 -15.64 5.51 -9.82
C THR A 324 -16.10 6.97 -9.67
N ALA A 325 -16.80 7.49 -10.69
CA ALA A 325 -17.41 8.81 -10.60
C ALA A 325 -18.42 8.89 -9.45
N ASP A 326 -19.28 7.87 -9.31
CA ASP A 326 -20.27 7.79 -8.23
C ASP A 326 -19.60 7.76 -6.85
N GLU A 327 -18.54 6.96 -6.67
CA GLU A 327 -17.79 6.93 -5.41
C GLU A 327 -17.17 8.28 -5.07
N ARG A 328 -16.65 8.99 -6.08
CA ARG A 328 -16.09 10.33 -5.89
C ARG A 328 -17.14 11.35 -5.50
N GLU A 329 -18.29 11.32 -6.17
CA GLU A 329 -19.42 12.18 -5.86
C GLU A 329 -19.93 11.94 -4.43
N ASP A 330 -20.05 10.66 -4.02
CA ASP A 330 -20.42 10.28 -2.66
C ASP A 330 -19.39 10.76 -1.63
N ALA A 331 -18.09 10.62 -1.92
CA ALA A 331 -17.00 11.11 -1.08
C ALA A 331 -17.01 12.62 -0.92
N GLU A 332 -17.25 13.36 -2.01
CA GLU A 332 -17.35 14.81 -1.97
C GLU A 332 -18.54 15.27 -1.11
N ARG A 333 -19.70 14.63 -1.24
CA ARG A 333 -20.87 14.89 -0.38
C ARG A 333 -20.62 14.51 1.07
N PHE A 334 -19.92 13.40 1.30
CA PHE A 334 -19.48 12.99 2.62
C PHE A 334 -18.61 14.07 3.28
N LEU A 335 -17.64 14.64 2.55
CA LEU A 335 -16.78 15.71 3.05
C LEU A 335 -17.58 16.95 3.46
N ILE A 336 -18.56 17.38 2.65
CA ILE A 336 -19.43 18.52 3.01
C ILE A 336 -20.15 18.24 4.33
N ARG A 337 -20.80 17.06 4.46
CA ARG A 337 -21.51 16.68 5.68
C ARG A 337 -20.58 16.51 6.88
N TYR A 338 -19.34 16.10 6.65
CA TYR A 338 -18.35 15.91 7.71
C TYR A 338 -17.85 17.24 8.32
N TYR A 339 -17.80 18.31 7.52
CA TYR A 339 -17.29 19.63 7.94
C TYR A 339 -18.39 20.69 8.14
N MET A 340 -19.66 20.41 7.83
CA MET A 340 -20.74 21.41 7.92
C MET A 340 -20.92 21.98 9.33
N ASP A 341 -20.80 21.16 10.36
CA ASP A 341 -20.97 21.59 11.76
C ASP A 341 -19.64 21.99 12.42
N LYS A 342 -18.53 21.91 11.68
CA LYS A 342 -17.20 22.27 12.19
C LYS A 342 -16.90 23.76 12.01
N PRO A 343 -16.07 24.34 12.91
CA PRO A 343 -15.56 25.71 12.76
C PRO A 343 -14.91 25.95 11.40
N GLU A 344 -15.00 27.17 10.88
CA GLU A 344 -14.45 27.52 9.55
C GLU A 344 -12.94 27.28 9.42
N ASN A 345 -12.18 27.45 10.50
CA ASN A 345 -10.74 27.18 10.53
C ASN A 345 -10.37 25.69 10.46
N GLU A 346 -11.31 24.78 10.71
CA GLU A 346 -11.12 23.33 10.50
C GLU A 346 -11.54 22.90 9.09
N ARG A 347 -12.25 23.74 8.33
CA ARG A 347 -12.74 23.37 7.01
C ARG A 347 -11.61 23.49 5.99
N PRO A 348 -11.37 22.46 5.17
CA PRO A 348 -10.40 22.59 4.09
C PRO A 348 -10.88 23.55 3.00
N GLU A 349 -9.95 24.11 2.23
CA GLU A 349 -10.28 24.98 1.08
C GLU A 349 -11.28 24.29 0.13
N ARG A 350 -11.07 22.98 -0.09
CA ARG A 350 -11.93 22.11 -0.89
C ARG A 350 -13.40 22.11 -0.45
N TYR A 351 -13.70 22.36 0.83
CA TYR A 351 -15.07 22.40 1.33
C TYR A 351 -15.93 23.43 0.56
N ASN A 352 -15.42 24.64 0.40
CA ASN A 352 -16.16 25.73 -0.24
C ASN A 352 -16.38 25.45 -1.74
N GLU A 353 -15.39 24.85 -2.41
CA GLU A 353 -15.51 24.40 -3.79
C GLU A 353 -16.61 23.35 -3.94
N LEU A 354 -16.64 22.36 -3.05
CA LEU A 354 -17.63 21.29 -3.11
C LEU A 354 -19.04 21.78 -2.81
N VAL A 355 -19.23 22.75 -1.91
CA VAL A 355 -20.54 23.37 -1.68
C VAL A 355 -21.03 24.14 -2.91
N GLN A 356 -20.13 24.72 -3.71
CA GLN A 356 -20.50 25.36 -4.98
C GLN A 356 -20.92 24.33 -6.05
N ILE A 357 -20.30 23.15 -6.04
CA ILE A 357 -20.58 22.07 -7.00
C ILE A 357 -21.87 21.32 -6.64
N HIS A 358 -22.01 20.90 -5.38
CA HIS A 358 -23.09 20.01 -4.91
C HIS A 358 -24.25 20.74 -4.25
N GLY A 359 -24.10 22.04 -3.98
CA GLY A 359 -25.05 22.82 -3.20
C GLY A 359 -24.92 22.60 -1.69
N LYS A 360 -25.82 23.22 -0.93
CA LYS A 360 -25.93 23.01 0.52
C LYS A 360 -26.70 21.72 0.79
N LEU A 361 -26.02 20.74 1.39
CA LEU A 361 -26.63 19.46 1.75
C LEU A 361 -27.29 19.54 3.13
N ASP A 362 -28.37 18.79 3.29
CA ASP A 362 -29.00 18.57 4.59
C ASP A 362 -28.20 17.56 5.44
N PRO A 363 -28.24 17.69 6.79
CA PRO A 363 -27.67 16.69 7.69
C PRO A 363 -28.33 15.32 7.50
N LEU A 364 -27.56 14.25 7.66
CA LEU A 364 -28.11 12.89 7.62
C LEU A 364 -28.98 12.64 8.85
N VAL A 365 -30.21 12.14 8.62
CA VAL A 365 -31.09 11.69 9.69
C VAL A 365 -30.59 10.34 10.20
N ASN A 366 -30.33 10.22 11.51
CA ASN A 366 -29.98 8.95 12.12
C ASN A 366 -31.24 8.06 12.20
N ILE A 367 -31.34 7.07 11.31
CA ILE A 367 -32.44 6.10 11.29
C ILE A 367 -31.88 4.77 11.79
N ASP A 368 -32.28 4.36 12.99
CA ASP A 368 -31.97 3.03 13.50
C ASP A 368 -32.81 1.98 12.76
N LEU A 369 -32.16 1.22 11.88
CA LEU A 369 -32.76 0.13 11.10
C LEU A 369 -32.62 -1.23 11.79
N THR A 370 -32.16 -1.27 13.05
CA THR A 370 -32.00 -2.53 13.79
C THR A 370 -33.37 -3.21 13.95
N PRO A 371 -33.55 -4.46 13.49
CA PRO A 371 -34.83 -5.15 13.62
C PRO A 371 -35.29 -5.22 15.08
N GLU A 372 -36.57 -4.91 15.34
CA GLU A 372 -37.12 -4.92 16.70
C GLU A 372 -37.04 -6.34 17.31
N SER A 373 -36.10 -6.55 18.23
CA SER A 373 -35.96 -7.81 18.97
C SER A 373 -37.04 -8.04 20.03
N LYS A 374 -37.72 -6.97 20.47
CA LYS A 374 -38.73 -6.99 21.52
C LYS A 374 -40.02 -6.34 21.04
N VAL A 375 -41.09 -7.13 20.96
CA VAL A 375 -42.36 -6.72 20.37
C VAL A 375 -43.48 -6.80 21.41
N GLN A 376 -44.32 -5.76 21.47
CA GLN A 376 -45.48 -5.73 22.38
C GLN A 376 -46.69 -6.41 21.73
N VAL A 377 -47.19 -7.48 22.35
CA VAL A 377 -48.32 -8.27 21.88
C VAL A 377 -49.38 -8.44 22.95
N LYS A 378 -50.60 -8.76 22.53
CA LYS A 378 -51.73 -9.06 23.41
C LYS A 378 -51.83 -10.56 23.65
N ILE A 379 -51.74 -11.00 24.90
CA ILE A 379 -51.90 -12.42 25.25
C ILE A 379 -53.30 -12.66 25.80
N ILE A 380 -53.97 -13.69 25.29
CA ILE A 380 -55.36 -14.03 25.60
C ILE A 380 -55.41 -15.48 26.10
N CYS A 381 -56.05 -15.72 27.25
CA CYS A 381 -56.25 -17.05 27.82
C CYS A 381 -57.62 -17.11 28.49
N GLY A 382 -58.61 -17.72 27.82
CA GLY A 382 -60.01 -17.65 28.25
C GLY A 382 -60.48 -16.19 28.38
N ASP A 383 -60.97 -15.80 29.56
CA ASP A 383 -61.39 -14.42 29.85
C ASP A 383 -60.25 -13.47 30.26
N LYS A 384 -59.01 -13.98 30.41
CA LYS A 384 -57.85 -13.16 30.77
C LYS A 384 -57.20 -12.55 29.54
N CYS A 385 -56.84 -11.28 29.63
CA CYS A 385 -56.12 -10.60 28.57
C CYS A 385 -55.12 -9.57 29.11
N GLU A 386 -53.84 -9.71 28.73
CA GLU A 386 -52.75 -8.82 29.16
C GLU A 386 -51.76 -8.51 28.04
N GLN A 387 -51.20 -7.30 28.06
CA GLN A 387 -50.13 -6.89 27.14
C GLN A 387 -48.78 -7.40 27.65
N HIS A 388 -48.01 -8.05 26.78
CA HIS A 388 -46.69 -8.59 27.10
C HIS A 388 -45.66 -8.16 26.07
N ILE A 389 -44.42 -7.98 26.52
CA ILE A 389 -43.27 -7.77 25.64
C ILE A 389 -42.62 -9.12 25.38
N LEU A 390 -42.60 -9.56 24.13
CA LEU A 390 -41.97 -10.81 23.70
C LEU A 390 -40.64 -10.53 23.04
N ASP A 391 -39.64 -11.33 23.41
CA ASP A 391 -38.40 -11.45 22.64
C ASP A 391 -38.66 -12.36 21.44
N VAL A 392 -38.50 -11.85 20.22
CA VAL A 392 -38.78 -12.64 19.01
C VAL A 392 -37.72 -13.74 18.75
N TYR A 393 -36.57 -13.70 19.40
CA TYR A 393 -35.53 -14.73 19.28
C TYR A 393 -35.74 -15.92 20.21
N GLN A 394 -36.65 -15.82 21.18
CA GLN A 394 -37.00 -16.94 22.06
C GLN A 394 -37.73 -18.05 21.29
N THR A 395 -37.73 -19.26 21.83
CA THR A 395 -38.45 -20.41 21.26
C THR A 395 -39.91 -20.46 21.70
N VAL A 396 -40.75 -21.18 20.97
CA VAL A 396 -42.14 -21.48 21.39
C VAL A 396 -42.18 -22.17 22.76
N SER A 397 -41.19 -23.02 23.07
CA SER A 397 -41.07 -23.69 24.37
C SER A 397 -40.84 -22.67 25.51
N GLU A 398 -39.90 -21.74 25.31
CA GLU A 398 -39.61 -20.67 26.28
C GLU A 398 -40.80 -19.73 26.47
N LEU A 399 -41.53 -19.43 25.39
CA LEU A 399 -42.78 -18.68 25.47
C LEU A 399 -43.80 -19.40 26.36
N LYS A 400 -44.05 -20.70 26.12
CA LYS A 400 -45.01 -21.49 26.93
C LYS A 400 -44.64 -21.51 28.41
N GLN A 401 -43.36 -21.64 28.74
CA GLN A 401 -42.86 -21.59 30.12
C GLN A 401 -43.15 -20.24 30.78
N LYS A 402 -42.90 -19.13 30.07
CA LYS A 402 -43.20 -17.78 30.58
C LYS A 402 -44.69 -17.55 30.82
N LEU A 403 -45.56 -18.20 30.03
CA LEU A 403 -47.01 -18.05 30.13
C LEU A 403 -47.67 -18.96 31.17
N GLU A 404 -46.94 -19.89 31.81
CA GLU A 404 -47.51 -20.78 32.84
C GLU A 404 -48.13 -20.00 34.00
N LYS A 405 -47.43 -18.96 34.49
CA LYS A 405 -47.91 -18.12 35.60
C LYS A 405 -49.17 -17.33 35.24
N PHE A 406 -49.23 -16.82 34.01
CA PHE A 406 -50.36 -16.01 33.51
C PHE A 406 -51.60 -16.88 33.24
N SER A 407 -51.41 -17.96 32.48
CA SER A 407 -52.49 -18.85 32.05
C SER A 407 -52.98 -19.79 33.17
N GLY A 408 -52.13 -20.14 34.13
CA GLY A 408 -52.38 -21.21 35.09
C GLY A 408 -52.33 -22.62 34.47
N ILE A 409 -51.85 -22.74 33.23
CA ILE A 409 -51.75 -23.99 32.47
C ILE A 409 -50.26 -24.39 32.39
N PRO A 410 -49.87 -25.60 32.82
CA PRO A 410 -48.51 -26.10 32.61
C PRO A 410 -48.13 -26.13 31.12
N ALA A 411 -46.90 -25.75 30.77
CA ALA A 411 -46.43 -25.57 29.39
C ALA A 411 -46.66 -26.83 28.52
N HIS A 412 -46.49 -28.02 29.09
CA HIS A 412 -46.72 -29.29 28.39
C HIS A 412 -48.20 -29.54 28.04
N ARG A 413 -49.15 -28.92 28.76
CA ARG A 413 -50.59 -28.93 28.51
C ARG A 413 -51.07 -27.72 27.70
N MET A 414 -50.16 -26.85 27.25
CA MET A 414 -50.52 -25.62 26.57
C MET A 414 -50.53 -25.77 25.04
N ARG A 415 -51.60 -25.29 24.41
CA ARG A 415 -51.68 -24.94 22.99
C ARG A 415 -51.58 -23.43 22.86
N VAL A 416 -50.71 -22.97 21.97
CA VAL A 416 -50.47 -21.55 21.75
C VAL A 416 -50.71 -21.26 20.28
N PHE A 417 -51.45 -20.20 19.99
CA PHE A 417 -51.76 -19.77 18.65
C PHE A 417 -51.30 -18.33 18.44
N TYR A 418 -50.76 -18.07 17.27
CA TYR A 418 -50.44 -16.73 16.80
C TYR A 418 -51.60 -16.19 15.96
N MET A 419 -51.93 -14.92 16.17
CA MET A 419 -52.94 -14.20 15.40
C MET A 419 -52.39 -12.85 14.95
N ASP A 420 -52.29 -12.69 13.64
CA ASP A 420 -51.92 -11.44 12.97
C ASP A 420 -53.08 -10.45 13.04
N GLN A 421 -52.80 -9.20 13.45
CA GLN A 421 -53.82 -8.15 13.62
C GLN A 421 -54.51 -7.73 12.31
N HIS A 422 -53.86 -7.89 11.16
CA HIS A 422 -54.36 -7.48 9.85
C HIS A 422 -55.08 -8.61 9.11
N VAL A 423 -54.69 -9.87 9.33
CA VAL A 423 -55.24 -11.02 8.59
C VAL A 423 -56.15 -11.93 9.44
N CYS A 424 -56.37 -11.59 10.71
CA CYS A 424 -57.23 -12.30 11.66
C CYS A 424 -58.62 -12.66 11.11
N SER A 425 -59.23 -11.82 10.28
CA SER A 425 -60.58 -12.04 9.74
C SER A 425 -60.63 -13.05 8.59
N VAL A 426 -59.50 -13.41 8.00
CA VAL A 426 -59.42 -14.23 6.78
C VAL A 426 -58.77 -15.60 7.03
N ILE A 427 -57.67 -15.66 7.79
CA ILE A 427 -56.86 -16.88 7.94
C ILE A 427 -57.10 -17.60 9.28
N GLY A 428 -57.57 -16.87 10.30
CA GLY A 428 -57.72 -17.40 11.66
C GLY A 428 -56.38 -17.66 12.38
N PRO A 429 -56.41 -18.22 13.60
CA PRO A 429 -55.21 -18.39 14.41
C PRO A 429 -54.30 -19.52 13.90
N GLU A 430 -53.00 -19.27 13.77
CA GLU A 430 -51.99 -20.28 13.45
C GLU A 430 -51.48 -20.97 14.73
N GLU A 431 -51.62 -22.29 14.83
CA GLU A 431 -51.08 -23.03 15.98
C GLU A 431 -49.55 -23.13 15.94
N MET A 432 -48.91 -22.73 17.04
CA MET A 432 -47.46 -22.79 17.24
C MET A 432 -47.03 -24.21 17.66
N LYS A 433 -47.04 -25.13 16.69
CA LYS A 433 -46.87 -26.57 16.93
C LYS A 433 -45.45 -27.01 17.30
N PHE A 434 -44.44 -26.29 16.83
CA PHE A 434 -43.03 -26.71 16.92
C PHE A 434 -42.32 -26.02 18.11
N PRO A 435 -41.98 -26.74 19.20
CA PRO A 435 -41.43 -26.13 20.42
C PRO A 435 -40.09 -25.41 20.20
N ASN A 436 -39.26 -25.89 19.28
CA ASN A 436 -37.94 -25.34 19.00
C ASN A 436 -37.95 -24.22 17.95
N LYS A 437 -39.11 -23.91 17.35
CA LYS A 437 -39.23 -22.82 16.37
C LYS A 437 -39.11 -21.49 17.11
N ARG A 438 -38.34 -20.55 16.57
CA ARG A 438 -38.18 -19.20 17.13
C ARG A 438 -39.31 -18.28 16.71
N LEU A 439 -39.70 -17.34 17.57
CA LEU A 439 -40.87 -16.50 17.36
C LEU A 439 -40.77 -15.56 16.15
N TYR A 440 -39.58 -15.09 15.77
CA TYR A 440 -39.39 -14.21 14.61
C TYR A 440 -39.87 -14.85 13.30
N SER A 441 -39.92 -16.19 13.23
CA SER A 441 -40.41 -16.92 12.05
C SER A 441 -41.91 -16.77 11.80
N TYR A 442 -42.63 -16.15 12.74
CA TYR A 442 -44.05 -15.79 12.62
C TYR A 442 -44.25 -14.33 12.20
N ASN A 443 -43.17 -13.56 12.00
CA ASN A 443 -43.21 -12.13 11.66
C ASN A 443 -44.08 -11.30 12.62
N ILE A 444 -43.98 -11.60 13.92
CA ILE A 444 -44.77 -10.95 14.97
C ILE A 444 -44.42 -9.47 15.03
N VAL A 445 -45.42 -8.60 14.90
CA VAL A 445 -45.31 -7.14 15.01
C VAL A 445 -46.14 -6.61 16.17
N LYS A 446 -45.94 -5.32 16.50
CA LYS A 446 -46.65 -4.67 17.58
C LYS A 446 -48.17 -4.68 17.31
N GLY A 447 -48.93 -5.18 18.28
CA GLY A 447 -50.39 -5.26 18.21
C GLY A 447 -50.96 -6.63 17.86
N ASP A 448 -50.11 -7.58 17.44
CA ASP A 448 -50.50 -8.97 17.23
C ASP A 448 -50.90 -9.67 18.54
N GLN A 449 -51.51 -10.85 18.42
CA GLN A 449 -52.09 -11.57 19.54
C GLN A 449 -51.55 -12.99 19.66
N ILE A 450 -51.36 -13.43 20.91
CA ILE A 450 -51.04 -14.81 21.27
C ILE A 450 -52.19 -15.38 22.08
N ILE A 451 -52.82 -16.43 21.57
CA ILE A 451 -53.94 -17.10 22.21
C ILE A 451 -53.44 -18.38 22.87
N VAL A 452 -53.78 -18.57 24.13
CA VAL A 452 -53.37 -19.70 24.97
C VAL A 452 -54.57 -20.53 25.37
N ASP A 453 -54.54 -21.82 25.04
CA ASP A 453 -55.58 -22.79 25.38
C ASP A 453 -55.00 -24.04 26.05
N SER A 454 -55.82 -24.75 26.81
CA SER A 454 -55.47 -26.07 27.35
C SER A 454 -55.63 -27.15 26.27
N LYS A 455 -54.69 -28.10 26.23
CA LYS A 455 -54.91 -29.40 25.60
C LYS A 455 -56.07 -30.08 26.34
N LYS A 456 -57.03 -30.62 25.57
CA LYS A 456 -58.10 -31.47 26.11
C LYS A 456 -57.54 -32.80 26.58
#